data_AF-A0A2S9FPB8-F1
#
_entry.id   AF-A0A2S9FPB8-F1
#
_cell.length_a   1.000
_cell.length_b   1.000
_cell.length_c   1.000
_cell.angle_alpha   90.00
_cell.angle_beta   90.00
_cell.angle_gamma   90.00
#
_symmetry.space_group_name_H-M   'P 1'
#
loop_
_entity.id
_entity.type
_entity.pdbx_description
1 polymer ?
#
loop_
_entity_poly.entity_id
_entity_poly.type
_entity_poly.pdbx_seq_one_letter_code
_entity_poly.pdbx_strand_id
1 'polypeptide(L)'
;TLSNTYYRTFNKPHVQLETAGIERIEADGIVSKDGTKRTIDTLVLATGFDVWESNLPAVPVIGREGRDLGKWWRENKFQAYEGLTVPLFPNLITQASPYAWVGMSWFDTVEY
;
A
#
# COMPACT_ATOMS: atom_id res chain seq x y z
N THR A 1 -0.14 13.79 -6.05
CA THR A 1 0.39 14.34 -4.78
C THR A 1 0.38 15.85 -4.87
N LEU A 2 -0.01 16.55 -3.80
CA LEU A 2 -0.14 18.02 -3.79
C LEU A 2 0.56 18.56 -2.54
N SER A 3 1.53 19.46 -2.72
CA SER A 3 2.17 20.16 -1.61
C SER A 3 2.73 21.48 -2.08
N ASN A 4 2.40 22.55 -1.35
CA ASN A 4 2.95 23.87 -1.60
C ASN A 4 4.41 24.00 -1.12
N THR A 5 4.91 23.07 -0.31
CA THR A 5 6.20 23.21 0.40
C THR A 5 7.23 22.14 0.05
N TYR A 6 6.85 21.05 -0.62
CA TYR A 6 7.73 19.90 -0.89
C TYR A 6 9.07 20.31 -1.53
N TYR A 7 9.05 20.93 -2.72
CA TYR A 7 10.29 21.30 -3.40
C TYR A 7 11.12 22.35 -2.65
N ARG A 8 10.45 23.32 -2.01
CA ARG A 8 11.13 24.36 -1.22
C ARG A 8 11.86 23.80 0.01
N THR A 9 11.45 22.63 0.48
CA THR A 9 12.04 22.00 1.67
C THR A 9 13.49 21.59 1.44
N PHE A 10 13.87 21.21 0.21
CA PHE A 10 15.24 20.82 -0.14
C PHE A 10 16.26 21.98 -0.14
N ASN A 11 15.80 23.24 -0.07
CA ASN A 11 16.69 24.40 0.05
C ASN A 11 17.12 24.68 1.50
N LYS A 12 16.56 23.96 2.48
CA LYS A 12 16.91 24.15 3.89
C LYS A 12 18.28 23.49 4.15
N PRO A 13 19.16 24.13 4.94
CA PRO A 13 20.51 23.62 5.17
C PRO A 13 20.56 22.27 5.92
N HIS A 14 19.47 21.87 6.58
CA HIS A 14 19.35 20.62 7.34
C HIS A 14 18.59 19.52 6.57
N VAL A 15 18.29 19.71 5.29
CA VAL A 15 17.59 18.73 4.46
C VAL A 15 18.54 18.21 3.40
N GLN A 16 18.65 16.89 3.31
CA GLN A 16 19.48 16.20 2.32
C GLN A 16 18.59 15.22 1.54
N LEU A 17 18.73 15.22 0.21
CA LEU A 17 18.06 14.25 -0.66
C LEU A 17 19.07 13.16 -1.01
N GLU A 18 18.72 11.90 -0.73
CA GLU A 18 19.62 10.78 -0.98
C GLU A 18 19.08 9.81 -2.02
N THR A 19 19.88 9.57 -3.06
CA THR A 19 19.48 8.80 -4.26
C THR A 19 20.41 7.63 -4.56
N ALA A 20 21.50 7.45 -3.83
CA ALA A 20 22.47 6.36 -4.01
C ALA A 20 21.88 4.96 -3.69
N GLY A 21 20.74 4.91 -3.01
CA GLY A 21 20.13 3.67 -2.51
C GLY A 21 20.76 3.19 -1.21
N ILE A 22 20.03 2.32 -0.50
CA ILE A 22 20.43 1.75 0.78
C ILE A 22 21.18 0.43 0.54
N GLU A 23 22.33 0.25 1.19
CA GLU A 23 23.05 -1.02 1.24
C GLU A 23 22.62 -1.82 2.49
N ARG A 24 22.65 -1.19 3.67
CA ARG A 24 22.24 -1.79 4.94
C ARG A 24 21.86 -0.74 5.97
N ILE A 25 21.16 -1.18 7.01
CA ILE A 25 20.85 -0.40 8.21
C ILE A 25 21.79 -0.85 9.33
N GLU A 26 22.34 0.11 10.07
CA GLU A 26 23.15 -0.12 11.27
C GLU A 26 22.41 0.45 12.49
N ALA A 27 22.86 0.10 13.70
CA ALA A 27 22.17 0.46 14.94
C ALA A 27 21.98 1.98 15.13
N ASP A 28 22.86 2.79 14.53
CA ASP A 28 22.93 4.24 14.64
C ASP A 28 22.78 4.96 13.29
N GLY A 29 22.45 4.26 12.20
CA GLY A 29 22.52 4.88 10.89
C GLY A 29 22.09 4.05 9.68
N ILE A 30 22.15 4.70 8.52
CA ILE A 30 21.92 4.10 7.19
C ILE A 30 23.22 4.16 6.40
N VAL A 31 23.64 3.03 5.83
CA VAL A 31 24.78 2.97 4.91
C VAL A 31 24.25 2.91 3.48
N SER A 32 24.64 3.90 2.68
CA SER A 32 24.31 3.98 1.26
C SER A 32 25.26 3.12 0.42
N LYS A 33 24.84 2.76 -0.79
CA LYS A 33 25.63 1.92 -1.72
C LYS A 33 26.94 2.58 -2.20
N ASP A 34 27.09 3.88 -2.00
CA ASP A 34 28.32 4.62 -2.25
C ASP A 34 29.32 4.55 -1.08
N GLY A 35 28.97 3.84 0.00
CA GLY A 35 29.76 3.72 1.22
C GLY A 35 29.52 4.83 2.25
N THR A 36 28.73 5.85 1.93
CA THR A 36 28.43 6.95 2.86
C THR A 36 27.50 6.48 3.97
N LYS A 37 27.92 6.67 5.23
CA LYS A 37 27.08 6.45 6.41
C LYS A 37 26.42 7.75 6.85
N ARG A 38 25.11 7.69 7.12
CA ARG A 38 24.34 8.78 7.73
C ARG A 38 23.83 8.35 9.08
N THR A 39 24.31 9.00 10.13
CA THR A 39 23.84 8.77 11.50
C THR A 39 22.44 9.34 11.66
N ILE A 40 21.53 8.53 12.20
CA ILE A 40 20.16 8.93 12.50
C ILE A 40 19.76 8.41 13.88
N ASP A 41 18.86 9.13 14.53
CA ASP A 41 18.21 8.71 15.78
C ASP A 41 16.82 8.08 15.51
N THR A 42 16.18 8.47 14.41
CA THR A 42 14.82 8.06 14.05
C THR A 42 14.76 7.64 12.58
N LEU A 43 14.18 6.46 12.32
CA LEU A 43 13.86 5.98 10.98
C LEU A 43 12.35 5.96 10.75
N VAL A 44 11.88 6.73 9.77
CA VAL A 44 10.46 6.75 9.37
C VAL A 44 10.27 5.93 8.09
N LEU A 45 9.47 4.86 8.16
CA LEU A 45 9.13 4.03 7.02
C LEU A 45 7.89 4.57 6.30
N ALA A 46 8.12 5.48 5.35
CA ALA A 46 7.08 5.99 4.44
C ALA A 46 6.98 5.12 3.16
N THR A 47 7.02 3.79 3.31
CA THR A 47 7.14 2.80 2.21
C THR A 47 5.80 2.38 1.58
N GLY A 48 4.68 2.98 2.02
CA GLY A 48 3.35 2.65 1.51
C GLY A 48 2.72 1.43 2.18
N PHE A 49 1.88 0.71 1.45
CA PHE A 49 1.08 -0.42 1.93
C PHE A 49 1.26 -1.65 1.02
N ASP A 50 1.24 -2.85 1.61
CA ASP A 50 1.03 -4.07 0.83
C ASP A 50 -0.46 -4.22 0.54
N VAL A 51 -0.82 -4.04 -0.73
CA VAL A 51 -2.20 -4.11 -1.21
C VAL A 51 -2.48 -5.35 -2.04
N TRP A 52 -1.51 -6.22 -2.32
CA TRP A 52 -1.72 -7.35 -3.24
C TRP A 52 -1.21 -8.68 -2.71
N GLU A 53 -0.10 -8.69 -1.97
CA GLU A 53 0.61 -9.92 -1.61
C GLU A 53 0.07 -10.54 -0.32
N SER A 54 -0.28 -9.73 0.69
CA SER A 54 -0.73 -10.27 2.00
C SER A 54 -2.09 -9.77 2.48
N ASN A 55 -2.58 -8.63 1.98
CA ASN A 55 -3.63 -7.88 2.68
C ASN A 55 -4.98 -7.81 1.94
N LEU A 56 -5.16 -8.56 0.84
CA LEU A 56 -6.43 -8.66 0.12
C LEU A 56 -6.98 -10.10 0.10
N PRO A 57 -8.00 -10.42 0.93
CA PRO A 57 -8.55 -9.59 2.02
C PRO A 57 -7.63 -9.58 3.26
N ALA A 58 -7.73 -8.54 4.09
CA ALA A 58 -6.89 -8.37 5.29
C ALA A 58 -7.17 -9.42 6.38
N VAL A 59 -8.33 -10.06 6.32
CA VAL A 59 -8.75 -11.15 7.21
C VAL A 59 -9.32 -12.29 6.37
N PRO A 60 -9.25 -13.55 6.83
CA PRO A 60 -9.88 -14.66 6.13
C PRO A 60 -11.38 -14.45 5.93
N VAL A 61 -11.84 -14.57 4.69
CA VAL A 61 -13.27 -14.50 4.34
C VAL A 61 -13.66 -15.81 3.70
N ILE A 62 -14.54 -16.55 4.37
CA ILE A 62 -14.95 -17.89 3.96
C ILE A 62 -16.35 -17.84 3.35
N GLY A 63 -16.44 -18.22 2.07
CA GLY A 63 -17.66 -18.28 1.29
C GLY A 63 -18.29 -19.67 1.26
N ARG A 64 -19.09 -19.91 0.22
CA ARG A 64 -19.73 -21.21 -0.01
C ARG A 64 -18.70 -22.33 -0.09
N GLU A 65 -19.07 -23.51 0.41
CA GLU A 65 -18.24 -24.73 0.36
C GLU A 65 -16.87 -24.58 1.06
N GLY A 66 -16.76 -23.67 2.04
CA GLY A 66 -15.51 -23.46 2.78
C GLY A 66 -14.43 -22.72 1.97
N ARG A 67 -14.79 -22.06 0.87
CA ARG A 67 -13.86 -21.38 -0.03
C ARG A 67 -13.30 -20.12 0.62
N ASP A 68 -11.97 -19.99 0.67
CA ASP A 68 -11.28 -18.78 1.09
C ASP A 68 -11.19 -17.76 -0.05
N LEU A 69 -11.59 -16.51 0.21
CA LEU A 69 -11.62 -15.44 -0.79
C LEU A 69 -10.24 -15.04 -1.31
N GLY A 70 -9.26 -14.91 -0.41
CA GLY A 70 -7.90 -14.50 -0.78
C GLY A 70 -7.23 -15.56 -1.66
N LYS A 71 -7.39 -16.84 -1.30
CA LYS A 71 -6.95 -17.97 -2.13
C LYS A 71 -7.66 -17.97 -3.47
N TRP A 72 -8.98 -17.82 -3.47
CA TRP A 72 -9.78 -17.86 -4.69
C TRP A 72 -9.39 -16.77 -5.70
N TRP A 73 -9.16 -15.53 -5.25
CA TRP A 73 -8.67 -14.44 -6.12
C TRP A 73 -7.31 -14.74 -6.72
N ARG A 74 -6.36 -15.32 -5.98
CA ARG A 74 -5.03 -15.66 -6.52
C ARG A 74 -5.11 -16.77 -7.58
N GLU A 75 -5.99 -17.75 -7.38
CA GLU A 75 -6.16 -18.88 -8.30
C GLU A 75 -6.97 -18.50 -9.55
N ASN A 76 -7.91 -17.56 -9.43
CA ASN A 76 -8.87 -17.23 -10.49
C ASN A 76 -8.63 -15.85 -11.12
N LYS A 77 -7.52 -15.19 -10.77
CA LYS A 77 -7.27 -13.76 -10.98
C LYS A 77 -8.22 -12.89 -10.17
N PHE A 78 -7.68 -11.80 -9.62
CA PHE A 78 -8.44 -10.80 -8.88
C PHE A 78 -9.62 -10.31 -9.73
N GLN A 79 -10.84 -10.45 -9.21
CA GLN A 79 -12.07 -10.12 -9.92
C GLN A 79 -13.23 -9.88 -8.94
N ALA A 80 -14.13 -9.00 -9.34
CA ALA A 80 -15.41 -8.72 -8.67
C ALA A 80 -16.45 -8.28 -9.71
N TYR A 81 -17.72 -8.57 -9.45
CA TYR A 81 -18.84 -8.05 -10.20
C TYR A 81 -19.19 -6.64 -9.71
N GLU A 82 -19.21 -5.69 -10.64
CA GLU A 82 -19.35 -4.25 -10.41
C GLU A 82 -18.36 -3.69 -9.37
N GLY A 83 -17.20 -4.36 -9.20
CA GLY A 83 -16.23 -3.98 -8.17
C GLY A 83 -16.71 -4.14 -6.71
N LEU A 84 -17.86 -4.79 -6.48
CA LEU A 84 -18.51 -4.82 -5.17
C LEU A 84 -18.79 -6.23 -4.64
N THR A 85 -19.09 -7.18 -5.52
CA THR A 85 -19.53 -8.51 -5.13
C THR A 85 -18.67 -9.58 -5.79
N VAL A 86 -18.52 -10.74 -5.14
CA VAL A 86 -17.65 -11.82 -5.63
C VAL A 86 -18.47 -13.10 -5.75
N PRO A 87 -18.40 -13.83 -6.88
CA PRO A 87 -19.12 -15.09 -7.03
C PRO A 87 -18.71 -16.06 -5.92
N LEU A 88 -19.68 -16.84 -5.42
CA LEU A 88 -19.50 -17.84 -4.36
C LEU A 88 -19.35 -17.27 -2.93
N PHE A 89 -19.42 -15.95 -2.77
CA PHE A 89 -19.45 -15.25 -1.48
C PHE A 89 -20.79 -14.51 -1.30
N PRO A 90 -21.88 -15.25 -0.98
CA PRO A 90 -23.23 -14.67 -0.93
C PRO A 90 -23.35 -13.65 0.20
N ASN A 91 -24.11 -12.58 -0.04
CA ASN A 91 -24.34 -11.47 0.89
C ASN A 91 -23.05 -10.75 1.36
N LEU A 92 -21.91 -10.97 0.68
CA LEU A 92 -20.72 -10.16 0.84
C LEU A 92 -20.75 -9.00 -0.16
N ILE A 93 -20.74 -7.78 0.35
CA ILE A 93 -20.60 -6.55 -0.42
C ILE A 93 -19.37 -5.82 0.12
N THR A 94 -18.40 -5.52 -0.73
CA THR A 94 -17.12 -4.92 -0.34
C THR A 94 -16.65 -3.91 -1.38
N GLN A 95 -16.41 -2.68 -0.93
CA GLN A 95 -15.87 -1.59 -1.75
C GLN A 95 -14.34 -1.68 -1.96
N ALA A 96 -13.67 -2.57 -1.21
CA ALA A 96 -12.23 -2.80 -1.34
C ALA A 96 -11.92 -4.01 -2.24
N SER A 97 -12.81 -4.31 -3.21
CA SER A 97 -12.61 -5.44 -4.12
C SER A 97 -11.76 -5.04 -5.33
N PRO A 98 -11.19 -6.03 -6.04
CA PRO A 98 -10.52 -5.77 -7.31
C PRO A 98 -11.39 -4.98 -8.28
N TYR A 99 -10.78 -3.95 -8.88
CA TYR A 99 -11.40 -3.07 -9.87
C TYR A 99 -12.64 -2.31 -9.36
N ALA A 100 -12.80 -2.18 -8.04
CA ALA A 100 -13.73 -1.22 -7.48
C ALA A 100 -13.41 0.19 -7.99
N TRP A 101 -14.46 0.97 -8.25
CA TRP A 101 -14.29 2.38 -8.56
C TRP A 101 -13.69 3.08 -7.34
N VAL A 102 -12.69 3.94 -7.60
CA VAL A 102 -12.15 4.86 -6.60
C VAL A 102 -12.23 6.23 -7.23
N GLY A 103 -13.11 7.07 -6.69
CA GLY A 103 -13.31 8.45 -7.12
C GLY A 103 -12.14 9.36 -6.77
N MET A 104 -12.34 10.67 -6.93
CA MET A 104 -11.32 11.65 -6.54
C MET A 104 -11.15 11.77 -5.02
N SER A 105 -12.17 11.34 -4.26
CA SER A 105 -12.13 11.23 -2.81
C SER A 105 -12.79 9.93 -2.34
N TRP A 106 -12.48 9.53 -1.10
CA TRP A 106 -13.17 8.43 -0.44
C TRP A 106 -14.68 8.69 -0.33
N PHE A 107 -15.09 9.94 -0.07
CA PHE A 107 -16.50 10.30 0.08
C PHE A 107 -17.26 10.09 -1.23
N ASP A 108 -16.70 10.53 -2.35
CA ASP A 108 -17.30 10.29 -3.66
C ASP A 108 -17.45 8.78 -3.90
N THR A 109 -16.39 8.01 -3.59
CA THR A 109 -16.34 6.54 -3.73
C THR A 109 -17.42 5.80 -2.95
N VAL A 110 -17.83 6.35 -1.80
CA VAL A 110 -18.78 5.68 -0.91
C VAL A 110 -20.23 6.07 -1.19
N GLU A 111 -20.47 7.32 -1.58
CA GLU A 111 -21.83 7.84 -1.72
C GLU A 111 -22.36 7.80 -3.16
N TYR A 112 -21.49 7.83 -4.18
CA TYR A 112 -21.85 7.96 -5.60
C TYR A 112 -21.31 6.80 -6.44
#